data_AF-A0A658NL69-F1
#
_entry.id   AF-A0A658NL69-F1
#
_cell.length_a   1.000
_cell.length_b   1.000
_cell.length_c   1.000
_cell.angle_alpha   90.00
_cell.angle_beta   90.00
_cell.angle_gamma   90.00
#
_symmetry.space_group_name_H-M   'P 1'
#
loop_
_entity.id
_entity.type
_entity.pdbx_description
1 polymer ?
#
loop_
_entity_poly.entity_id
_entity_poly.type
_entity_poly.pdbx_seq_one_letter_code
_entity_poly.pdbx_strand_id
1 'polypeptide(L)'
;EGEGKVQRVVLKSQVLAADLVILAAGVRPNVALAQKAGLGIGPTGGIQGSPMLQTTDLDIYAAGDCVEHVGLLMDNPIYVP
;
A
#
# COMPACT_ATOMS: atom_id res chain seq x y z
N GLU A 1 12.55 7.74 -20.07
CA GLU A 1 12.97 7.20 -21.38
C GLU A 1 14.46 6.87 -21.37
N GLY A 2 14.87 5.99 -22.28
CA GLY A 2 16.26 5.60 -22.53
C GLY A 2 16.34 4.19 -23.10
N GLU A 3 17.51 3.82 -23.61
CA GLU A 3 17.79 2.49 -24.17
C GLU A 3 18.67 1.69 -23.20
N GLY A 4 18.09 0.66 -22.56
CA GLY A 4 18.78 -0.20 -21.58
C GLY A 4 19.13 0.47 -20.24
N LYS A 5 19.15 1.80 -20.17
CA LYS A 5 19.28 2.62 -18.96
C LYS A 5 18.49 3.92 -19.09
N VAL A 6 18.18 4.56 -17.96
CA VAL A 6 17.52 5.88 -17.99
C VAL A 6 18.46 6.95 -18.56
N GLN A 7 17.90 7.87 -19.34
CA GLN A 7 18.60 9.02 -19.89
C GLN A 7 17.85 10.34 -19.66
N ARG A 8 16.52 10.27 -19.55
CA ARG A 8 15.67 11.45 -19.30
C ARG A 8 14.31 11.09 -18.73
N VAL A 9 13.72 12.05 -18.03
CA VAL A 9 12.33 12.04 -17.57
C VAL A 9 11.54 13.04 -18.42
N VAL A 10 10.47 12.57 -19.06
CA VAL A 10 9.57 13.41 -19.85
C VAL A 10 8.36 13.75 -18.99
N LEU A 11 8.18 15.03 -18.69
CA LEU A 11 7.02 15.59 -18.03
C LEU A 11 6.15 16.30 -19.07
N LYS A 12 4.88 16.59 -18.72
CA LYS A 12 3.99 17.33 -19.64
C LYS A 12 4.56 18.69 -20.06
N SER A 13 5.30 19.36 -19.17
CA SER A 13 5.84 20.71 -19.39
C SER A 13 7.28 20.74 -19.87
N GLN A 14 8.07 19.71 -19.63
CA GLN A 14 9.52 19.74 -19.86
C GLN A 14 10.14 18.35 -19.94
N VAL A 15 11.38 18.30 -20.44
CA VAL A 15 12.22 17.10 -20.46
C VAL A 15 13.43 17.37 -19.57
N LEU A 16 13.68 16.47 -18.62
CA LEU A 16 14.80 16.54 -17.67
C LEU A 16 15.81 15.45 -18.01
N ALA A 17 17.07 15.81 -18.24
CA ALA A 17 18.15 14.83 -18.35
C ALA A 17 18.38 14.15 -16.99
N ALA A 18 18.53 12.83 -16.96
CA ALA A 18 18.73 12.08 -15.73
C ALA A 18 19.41 10.72 -15.99
N ASP A 19 20.46 10.42 -15.24
CA ASP A 19 21.17 9.13 -15.25
C ASP A 19 20.70 8.16 -14.14
N LEU A 20 19.91 8.66 -13.17
CA LEU A 20 19.27 7.91 -12.10
C LEU A 20 17.88 8.49 -11.82
N VAL A 21 16.89 7.62 -11.54
CA VAL A 21 15.55 8.01 -11.13
C VAL A 21 15.15 7.23 -9.89
N ILE A 22 14.63 7.94 -8.88
CA ILE A 22 14.06 7.35 -7.66
C ILE A 22 12.54 7.48 -7.74
N LEU A 23 11.84 6.35 -7.64
CA LEU A 23 10.38 6.32 -7.58
C LEU A 23 9.93 6.36 -6.12
N ALA A 24 9.37 7.49 -5.70
CA ALA A 24 8.82 7.70 -4.36
C ALA A 24 7.36 8.18 -4.43
N ALA A 25 6.54 7.52 -5.26
CA ALA A 25 5.16 7.93 -5.56
C ALA A 25 4.11 7.40 -4.56
N GLY A 26 4.54 6.98 -3.36
CA GLY A 26 3.71 6.33 -2.36
C GLY A 26 3.70 4.79 -2.48
N VAL A 27 3.07 4.15 -1.50
CA VAL A 27 2.94 2.69 -1.37
C VAL A 27 1.47 2.28 -1.34
N ARG A 28 1.20 0.99 -1.53
CA ARG A 28 -0.14 0.40 -1.40
C ARG A 28 -0.03 -0.93 -0.64
N PRO A 29 -1.01 -1.27 0.21
CA PRO A 29 -1.04 -2.55 0.90
C PRO A 29 -1.02 -3.73 -0.08
N ASN A 30 -0.23 -4.76 0.20
CA ASN A 30 -0.21 -5.98 -0.62
C ASN A 30 -1.26 -6.98 -0.12
N VAL A 31 -2.48 -6.90 -0.66
CA VAL A 31 -3.64 -7.67 -0.19
C VAL A 31 -4.08 -8.82 -1.09
N ALA A 32 -3.38 -9.04 -2.21
CA ALA A 32 -3.82 -9.99 -3.23
C ALA A 32 -3.97 -11.43 -2.71
N LEU A 33 -3.08 -11.86 -1.80
CA LEU A 33 -3.18 -13.18 -1.18
C LEU A 33 -4.37 -13.26 -0.21
N ALA A 34 -4.53 -12.26 0.65
CA ALA A 34 -5.62 -12.18 1.62
C ALA A 34 -6.99 -12.21 0.93
N GLN A 35 -7.16 -11.44 -0.16
CA GLN A 35 -8.37 -11.45 -0.98
C GLN A 35 -8.66 -12.84 -1.55
N LYS A 36 -7.64 -13.52 -2.10
CA LYS A 36 -7.80 -14.89 -2.64
C LYS A 36 -8.15 -15.91 -1.56
N ALA A 37 -7.71 -15.69 -0.33
CA ALA A 37 -8.05 -16.49 0.83
C ALA A 37 -9.44 -16.18 1.41
N GLY A 38 -10.16 -15.18 0.87
CA GLY A 38 -11.49 -14.79 1.35
C GLY A 38 -11.47 -13.86 2.56
N LEU A 39 -10.32 -13.27 2.90
CA LEU A 39 -10.22 -12.32 4.01
C LEU A 39 -10.80 -10.95 3.63
N GLY A 40 -11.42 -10.29 4.60
CA GLY A 40 -11.98 -8.94 4.45
C GLY A 40 -10.89 -7.90 4.17
N ILE A 41 -11.19 -6.98 3.25
CA ILE A 41 -10.37 -5.83 2.92
C ILE A 41 -11.14 -4.57 3.31
N GLY A 42 -10.51 -3.73 4.11
CA GLY A 42 -11.10 -2.52 4.64
C GLY A 42 -11.22 -1.39 3.62
N PRO A 43 -11.96 -0.31 3.95
CA PRO A 43 -12.14 0.84 3.07
C PRO A 43 -10.84 1.58 2.72
N THR A 44 -9.79 1.45 3.51
CA THR A 44 -8.46 2.01 3.19
C THR A 44 -7.67 1.18 2.17
N GLY A 45 -8.15 -0.02 1.85
CA GLY A 45 -7.48 -0.99 0.96
C GLY A 45 -6.52 -1.94 1.66
N GLY A 46 -6.31 -1.80 2.97
CA GLY A 46 -5.58 -2.77 3.81
C GLY A 46 -6.42 -3.99 4.18
N ILE A 47 -5.79 -5.06 4.65
CA ILE A 47 -6.48 -6.21 5.25
C ILE A 47 -7.26 -5.70 6.47
N GLN A 48 -8.54 -6.04 6.55
CA GLN A 48 -9.38 -5.62 7.68
C GLN A 48 -8.91 -6.32 8.95
N GLY A 49 -8.42 -5.52 9.91
CA GLY A 49 -7.95 -5.99 11.21
C GLY A 49 -8.83 -5.49 12.35
N SER A 50 -8.97 -6.29 13.41
CA SER A 50 -9.48 -5.84 14.71
C SER A 50 -8.41 -5.05 15.48
N PRO A 51 -8.73 -4.42 16.63
CA PRO A 51 -7.71 -3.82 17.50
C PRO A 51 -6.62 -4.80 17.97
N MET A 52 -6.91 -6.11 17.94
CA MET A 52 -5.96 -7.18 18.26
C MET A 52 -5.29 -7.77 17.01
N LEU A 53 -5.42 -7.11 15.84
CA LEU A 53 -4.84 -7.50 14.54
C LEU A 53 -5.43 -8.79 13.93
N GLN A 54 -6.53 -9.29 14.48
CA GLN A 54 -7.22 -10.46 13.95
C GLN A 54 -7.98 -10.09 12.68
N THR A 55 -7.90 -10.94 11.66
CA THR A 55 -8.62 -10.74 10.39
C THR A 55 -10.07 -11.19 10.50
N THR A 56 -10.81 -11.21 9.39
CA THR A 56 -12.16 -11.77 9.34
C THR A 56 -12.20 -13.29 9.53
N ASP A 57 -11.07 -13.97 9.35
CA ASP A 57 -10.88 -15.35 9.79
C ASP A 57 -10.22 -15.33 11.17
N LEU A 58 -10.81 -16.04 12.14
CA LEU A 58 -10.38 -15.99 13.53
C LEU A 58 -9.04 -16.68 13.80
N ASP A 59 -8.60 -17.56 12.90
CA ASP A 59 -7.31 -18.23 12.99
C ASP A 59 -6.18 -17.47 12.28
N ILE A 60 -6.50 -16.36 11.61
CA ILE A 60 -5.56 -15.59 10.79
C ILE A 60 -5.43 -14.15 11.31
N TYR A 61 -4.18 -13.70 11.43
CA TYR A 61 -3.80 -12.35 11.86
C TYR A 61 -3.00 -11.65 10.76
N ALA A 62 -3.13 -10.33 10.66
CA ALA A 62 -2.38 -9.48 9.74
C ALA A 62 -1.72 -8.33 10.48
N ALA A 63 -0.46 -8.04 10.18
CA ALA A 63 0.33 -7.03 10.88
C ALA A 63 1.28 -6.30 9.92
N GLY A 64 1.58 -5.03 10.25
CA GLY A 64 2.44 -4.15 9.44
C GLY A 64 1.69 -3.50 8.28
N ASP A 65 2.41 -3.06 7.26
CA ASP A 65 1.91 -2.21 6.16
C ASP A 65 0.80 -2.86 5.31
N CYS A 66 0.46 -4.13 5.54
CA CYS A 66 -0.63 -4.79 4.84
C CYS A 66 -2.00 -4.62 5.53
N VAL A 67 -2.05 -4.20 6.80
CA VAL A 67 -3.28 -4.18 7.61
C VAL A 67 -3.83 -2.76 7.79
N GLU A 68 -5.14 -2.66 7.84
CA GLU A 68 -5.85 -1.46 8.28
C GLU A 68 -6.00 -1.48 9.81
N HIS A 69 -5.81 -0.31 10.44
CA HIS A 69 -5.88 -0.14 11.89
C HIS A 69 -7.12 0.67 12.30
N VAL A 70 -7.53 0.54 13.57
CA VAL A 70 -8.52 1.43 14.17
C VAL A 70 -7.84 2.73 14.61
N GLY A 71 -8.27 3.86 14.04
CA GLY A 71 -7.74 5.17 14.37
C GLY A 71 -8.16 5.63 15.77
N LEU A 72 -7.19 5.77 16.68
CA LEU A 72 -7.45 6.03 18.10
C LEU A 72 -8.12 7.39 18.41
N LEU A 73 -8.10 8.34 17.46
CA LEU A 73 -8.66 9.68 17.66
C LEU A 73 -10.07 9.87 17.09
N MET A 74 -10.39 9.16 16.01
CA MET A 74 -11.64 9.34 15.26
C MET A 74 -12.48 8.06 15.19
N ASP A 75 -12.00 6.97 15.81
CA ASP A 75 -12.60 5.63 15.81
C ASP A 75 -12.99 5.13 14.41
N ASN A 76 -12.25 5.57 13.38
CA ASN A 76 -12.45 5.17 12.00
C ASN A 76 -11.28 4.30 11.51
N PRO A 77 -11.48 3.49 10.45
CA PRO A 77 -10.39 2.71 9.90
C PRO A 77 -9.35 3.62 9.23
N ILE A 78 -8.06 3.36 9.50
CA ILE A 78 -6.92 4.11 8.97
C ILE A 78 -5.84 3.17 8.42
N TYR A 79 -5.10 3.65 7.44
CA TYR A 79 -3.92 2.98 6.91
C TYR A 79 -2.69 3.87 7.12
N VAL A 80 -1.71 3.34 7.85
CA VAL A 80 -0.45 4.01 8.16
C VAL A 80 0.68 3.01 7.84
N PRO A 81 1.24 3.05 6.62
CA PRO A 81 2.42 2.26 6.27
C PRO A 81 3.69 2.77 6.94
#